data_AF-A0A560ULX0-F1
#
_entry.id   AF-A0A560ULX0-F1
#
_cell.length_a   1.000
_cell.length_b   1.000
_cell.length_c   1.000
_cell.angle_alpha   90.00
_cell.angle_beta   90.00
_cell.angle_gamma   90.00
#
_symmetry.space_group_name_H-M   'P 1'
#
loop_
_entity.id
_entity.type
_entity.pdbx_description
1 polymer ?
#
loop_
_entity_poly.entity_id
_entity_poly.type
_entity_poly.pdbx_seq_one_letter_code
_entity_poly.pdbx_strand_id
1 'polypeptide(L)'
;MTEPPTTLAALAAATPHEHLDFAGHRWFAMRSRTRTELRGIASGAMARVTITESLGVSAYEAPTYSARVDYQHCHELFVRQSGFASAEDALAWASGFAWTTRQVGSVTWTAAAPDADTWYAPIGASQAQVAIYLGREGEAPYYTVTRSLALGSQSVELKVGDRTRGHETRGIVSFEQASAIAVSMTD
;
A
#
# COMPACT_ATOMS: atom_id res chain seq x y z
N MET A 1 -21.02 22.92 26.20
CA MET A 1 -20.40 21.58 26.20
C MET A 1 -20.46 21.10 24.77
N THR A 2 -19.33 20.98 24.09
CA THR A 2 -19.24 20.35 22.77
C THR A 2 -19.44 18.85 22.97
N GLU A 3 -20.38 18.25 22.23
CA GLU A 3 -20.49 16.79 22.19
C GLU A 3 -19.14 16.21 21.77
N PRO A 4 -18.67 15.12 22.41
CA PRO A 4 -17.46 14.46 21.97
C PRO A 4 -17.65 14.02 20.50
N PRO A 5 -16.65 14.22 19.63
CA PRO A 5 -16.74 13.77 18.24
C PRO A 5 -17.10 12.28 18.23
N THR A 6 -18.11 11.91 17.45
CA THR A 6 -18.62 10.54 17.43
C THR A 6 -17.55 9.63 16.83
N THR A 7 -16.96 8.78 17.67
CA THR A 7 -15.92 7.82 17.27
C THR A 7 -16.48 6.78 16.30
N LEU A 8 -15.63 6.21 15.44
CA LEU A 8 -16.03 5.07 14.59
C LEU A 8 -16.47 3.90 15.46
N ALA A 9 -15.85 3.73 16.63
CA ALA A 9 -16.25 2.80 17.67
C ALA A 9 -17.71 3.00 18.12
N ALA A 10 -18.17 4.24 18.30
CA ALA A 10 -19.55 4.55 18.67
C ALA A 10 -20.51 4.30 17.51
N LEU A 11 -20.14 4.71 16.28
CA LEU A 11 -20.92 4.45 15.07
C LEU A 11 -21.12 2.94 14.83
N ALA A 12 -20.06 2.15 14.96
CA ALA A 12 -20.12 0.71 14.82
C ALA A 12 -20.99 0.05 15.90
N ALA A 13 -20.99 0.57 17.13
CA ALA A 13 -21.85 0.06 18.21
C ALA A 13 -23.34 0.37 17.99
N ALA A 14 -23.66 1.51 17.37
CA ALA A 14 -25.03 1.91 17.04
C ALA A 14 -25.61 1.16 15.82
N THR A 15 -24.76 0.48 15.04
CA THR A 15 -25.16 -0.17 13.78
C THR A 15 -24.84 -1.67 13.85
N PRO A 16 -25.68 -2.49 14.53
CA PRO A 16 -25.43 -3.92 14.75
C PRO A 16 -25.58 -4.79 13.49
N HIS A 17 -25.68 -4.19 12.31
CA HIS A 17 -25.72 -4.87 11.02
C HIS A 17 -24.35 -4.69 10.34
N GLU A 18 -23.91 -5.70 9.57
CA GLU A 18 -22.54 -5.84 9.01
C GLU A 18 -22.02 -4.64 8.18
N HIS A 19 -22.85 -3.63 7.96
CA HIS A 19 -22.57 -2.48 7.13
C HIS A 19 -22.89 -1.17 7.85
N LEU A 20 -21.92 -0.26 7.84
CA LEU A 20 -22.01 1.10 8.35
C LEU A 20 -21.94 2.08 7.18
N ASP A 21 -22.86 3.05 7.14
CA ASP A 21 -22.74 4.19 6.23
C ASP A 21 -21.98 5.32 6.93
N PHE A 22 -20.85 5.72 6.36
CA PHE A 22 -20.01 6.80 6.87
C PHE A 22 -19.49 7.63 5.70
N ALA A 23 -19.65 8.96 5.82
CA ALA A 23 -19.25 9.94 4.81
C ALA A 23 -19.74 9.62 3.38
N GLY A 24 -20.96 9.12 3.24
CA GLY A 24 -21.56 8.78 1.94
C GLY A 24 -21.07 7.47 1.33
N HIS A 25 -20.30 6.67 2.07
CA HIS A 25 -19.80 5.37 1.63
C HIS A 25 -20.25 4.26 2.58
N ARG A 26 -20.39 3.04 2.03
CA ARG A 26 -20.76 1.84 2.77
C ARG A 26 -19.51 1.04 3.17
N TRP A 27 -19.39 0.74 4.45
CA TRP A 27 -18.22 0.14 5.07
C TRP A 27 -18.56 -1.13 5.82
N PHE A 28 -17.62 -2.07 5.82
CA PHE A 28 -17.61 -3.20 6.73
C PHE A 28 -16.82 -2.80 7.96
N ALA A 29 -17.49 -2.79 9.12
CA ALA A 29 -16.88 -2.40 10.37
C ALA A 29 -16.39 -3.62 11.15
N MET A 30 -15.13 -3.61 11.57
CA MET A 30 -14.58 -4.59 12.50
C MET A 30 -14.06 -3.88 13.74
N ARG A 31 -14.36 -4.44 14.90
CA ARG A 31 -13.87 -3.90 16.18
C ARG A 31 -13.01 -4.92 16.90
N SER A 32 -11.85 -4.48 17.37
CA SER A 32 -10.96 -5.25 18.22
C SER A 32 -10.45 -4.38 19.37
N ARG A 33 -11.03 -4.54 20.57
CA ARG A 33 -10.69 -3.78 21.78
C ARG A 33 -10.74 -2.26 21.53
N THR A 34 -9.57 -1.63 21.44
CA THR A 34 -9.35 -0.18 21.25
C THR A 34 -9.26 0.23 19.79
N ARG A 35 -9.40 -0.70 18.85
CA ARG A 35 -9.28 -0.44 17.42
C ARG A 35 -10.58 -0.71 16.69
N THR A 36 -10.94 0.21 15.80
CA THR A 36 -12.05 0.05 14.85
C THR A 36 -11.50 0.16 13.43
N GLU A 37 -11.77 -0.82 12.59
CA GLU A 37 -11.45 -0.80 11.16
C GLU A 37 -12.73 -0.64 10.34
N LEU A 38 -12.73 0.28 9.39
CA LEU A 38 -13.73 0.36 8.34
C LEU A 38 -13.07 -0.05 7.02
N ARG A 39 -13.57 -1.10 6.39
CA ARG A 39 -13.15 -1.54 5.04
C ARG A 39 -14.23 -1.23 4.03
N GLY A 40 -13.90 -0.55 2.93
CA GLY A 40 -14.90 -0.22 1.92
C GLY A 40 -15.47 -1.47 1.25
N ILE A 41 -16.79 -1.52 1.05
CA ILE A 41 -17.48 -2.68 0.46
C ILE A 41 -17.83 -2.45 -1.02
N ALA A 42 -17.98 -1.20 -1.43
CA ALA A 42 -18.44 -0.85 -2.78
C ALA A 42 -17.36 -1.08 -3.85
N SER A 43 -17.78 -1.35 -5.09
CA SER A 43 -16.86 -1.37 -6.25
C SER A 43 -16.21 0.00 -6.49
N GLY A 44 -14.97 0.00 -6.98
CA GLY A 44 -14.21 1.22 -7.28
C GLY A 44 -13.09 1.49 -6.27
N ALA A 45 -12.57 2.71 -6.26
CA ALA A 45 -11.40 3.08 -5.45
C ALA A 45 -11.62 2.82 -3.95
N MET A 46 -12.83 3.03 -3.44
CA MET A 46 -13.14 2.84 -2.02
C MET A 46 -13.14 1.38 -1.56
N ALA A 47 -13.30 0.40 -2.46
CA ALA A 47 -13.17 -1.03 -2.12
C ALA A 47 -11.77 -1.39 -1.59
N ARG A 48 -10.79 -0.54 -1.87
CA ARG A 48 -9.38 -0.73 -1.53
C ARG A 48 -8.93 0.19 -0.39
N VAL A 49 -9.87 0.87 0.25
CA VAL A 49 -9.58 1.76 1.37
C VAL A 49 -9.93 1.08 2.68
N THR A 50 -8.99 1.15 3.62
CA THR A 50 -9.23 0.82 5.02
C THR A 50 -8.95 2.04 5.89
N ILE A 51 -9.94 2.51 6.64
CA ILE A 51 -9.77 3.52 7.69
C ILE A 51 -9.67 2.81 9.03
N THR A 52 -8.68 3.14 9.82
CA THR A 52 -8.47 2.60 11.17
C THR A 52 -8.51 3.72 12.18
N GLU A 53 -9.39 3.59 13.17
CA GLU A 53 -9.38 4.35 14.41
C GLU A 53 -8.65 3.56 15.49
N SER A 54 -7.77 4.23 16.23
CA SER A 54 -7.16 3.73 17.47
C SER A 54 -7.54 4.66 18.61
N LEU A 55 -8.33 4.14 19.56
CA LEU A 55 -8.66 4.82 20.80
C LEU A 55 -7.41 4.89 21.69
N GLY A 56 -7.22 6.04 22.35
CA GLY A 56 -6.17 6.23 23.33
C GLY A 56 -6.32 5.34 24.57
N VAL A 57 -5.30 5.36 25.43
CA VAL A 57 -5.25 4.54 26.64
C VAL A 57 -6.28 5.02 27.68
N SER A 58 -6.64 6.30 27.63
CA SER A 58 -7.66 6.89 28.50
C SER A 58 -8.85 7.42 27.72
N ALA A 59 -10.00 7.52 28.38
CA ALA A 59 -11.22 8.08 27.78
C ALA A 59 -11.10 9.58 27.39
N TYR A 60 -10.07 10.26 27.87
CA TYR A 60 -9.80 11.68 27.59
C TYR A 60 -8.77 11.88 26.47
N GLU A 61 -8.10 10.82 26.04
CA GLU A 61 -7.15 10.88 24.94
C GLU A 61 -7.92 10.82 23.61
N ALA A 62 -7.66 11.79 22.73
CA ALA A 62 -8.31 11.84 21.44
C ALA A 62 -7.94 10.60 20.60
N PRO A 63 -8.89 10.02 19.86
CA PRO A 63 -8.59 8.93 18.94
C PRO A 63 -7.62 9.39 17.85
N THR A 64 -6.80 8.47 17.37
CA THR A 64 -5.94 8.69 16.20
C THR A 64 -6.43 7.85 15.04
N TYR A 65 -6.32 8.40 13.83
CA TYR A 65 -6.78 7.72 12.62
C TYR A 65 -5.64 7.45 11.66
N SER A 66 -5.76 6.36 10.91
CA SER A 66 -4.89 6.03 9.78
C SER A 66 -5.72 5.52 8.61
N ALA A 67 -5.22 5.77 7.41
CA ALA A 67 -5.81 5.30 6.17
C ALA A 67 -4.82 4.42 5.43
N ARG A 68 -5.32 3.33 4.84
CA ARG A 68 -4.59 2.44 3.95
C ARG A 68 -5.29 2.39 2.60
N VAL A 69 -4.54 2.50 1.52
CA VAL A 69 -5.02 2.30 0.14
C VAL A 69 -4.24 1.14 -0.48
N ASP A 70 -4.94 0.09 -0.85
CA ASP A 70 -4.38 -1.08 -1.53
C ASP A 70 -4.39 -0.89 -3.05
N TYR A 71 -3.34 -1.30 -3.74
CA TYR A 71 -3.32 -1.26 -5.20
C TYR A 71 -4.15 -2.41 -5.77
N GLN A 72 -4.85 -2.13 -6.87
CA GLN A 72 -5.61 -3.16 -7.56
C GLN A 72 -4.64 -4.16 -8.19
N HIS A 73 -4.90 -5.46 -8.00
CA HIS A 73 -4.12 -6.57 -8.58
C HIS A 73 -2.73 -6.83 -8.00
N CYS A 74 -2.25 -6.06 -7.01
CA CYS A 74 -1.01 -6.35 -6.29
C CYS A 74 -1.23 -6.21 -4.79
N HIS A 75 -1.28 -7.33 -4.07
CA HIS A 75 -1.56 -7.36 -2.62
C HIS A 75 -0.39 -6.84 -1.78
N GLU A 76 0.82 -6.82 -2.33
CA GLU A 76 2.03 -6.30 -1.68
C GLU A 76 2.14 -4.78 -1.80
N LEU A 77 1.48 -4.18 -2.81
CA LEU A 77 1.51 -2.74 -3.04
C LEU A 77 0.35 -2.06 -2.31
N PHE A 78 0.65 -1.43 -1.18
CA PHE A 78 -0.27 -0.58 -0.45
C PHE A 78 0.47 0.66 0.09
N VAL A 79 -0.26 1.74 0.33
CA VAL A 79 0.22 2.91 1.06
C VAL A 79 -0.56 3.05 2.35
N ARG A 80 0.11 3.52 3.41
CA ARG A 80 -0.54 3.84 4.69
C ARG A 80 -0.08 5.20 5.18
N GLN A 81 -1.04 6.07 5.48
CA GLN A 81 -0.79 7.33 6.20
C GLN A 81 -1.45 7.24 7.59
N SER A 82 -0.77 7.74 8.61
CA SER A 82 -1.24 7.71 10.01
C SER A 82 -1.15 9.08 10.66
N GLY A 83 -1.80 9.24 11.81
CA GLY A 83 -1.73 10.47 12.60
C GLY A 83 -2.79 11.51 12.23
N PHE A 84 -3.86 11.10 11.54
CA PHE A 84 -5.00 11.98 11.30
C PHE A 84 -5.78 12.23 12.59
N ALA A 85 -6.30 13.45 12.75
CA ALA A 85 -7.12 13.85 13.89
C ALA A 85 -8.59 13.41 13.76
N SER A 86 -9.06 13.12 12.54
CA SER A 86 -10.42 12.67 12.25
C SER A 86 -10.46 11.54 11.21
N ALA A 87 -11.58 10.81 11.17
CA ALA A 87 -11.83 9.79 10.15
C ALA A 87 -12.07 10.42 8.77
N GLU A 88 -12.67 11.61 8.74
CA GLU A 88 -12.94 12.39 7.53
C GLU A 88 -11.64 12.86 6.87
N ASP A 89 -10.65 13.32 7.63
CA ASP A 89 -9.34 13.69 7.08
C ASP A 89 -8.63 12.47 6.48
N ALA A 90 -8.70 11.34 7.19
CA ALA A 90 -8.13 10.08 6.72
C ALA A 90 -8.80 9.62 5.41
N LEU A 91 -10.13 9.76 5.31
CA LEU A 91 -10.89 9.47 4.11
C LEU A 91 -10.59 10.44 2.97
N ALA A 92 -10.50 11.74 3.25
CA ALA A 92 -10.17 12.76 2.26
C ALA A 92 -8.79 12.47 1.64
N TRP A 93 -7.79 12.14 2.47
CA TRP A 93 -6.47 11.71 2.00
C TRP A 93 -6.56 10.44 1.13
N ALA A 94 -7.28 9.41 1.59
CA ALA A 94 -7.40 8.15 0.87
C ALA A 94 -8.11 8.31 -0.49
N SER A 95 -9.15 9.15 -0.54
CA SER A 95 -9.94 9.40 -1.75
C SER A 95 -9.19 10.25 -2.78
N GLY A 96 -8.28 11.13 -2.33
CA GLY A 96 -7.41 11.91 -3.19
C GLY A 96 -6.09 11.23 -3.55
N PHE A 97 -5.78 10.06 -2.98
CA PHE A 97 -4.52 9.38 -3.24
C PHE A 97 -4.44 8.88 -4.69
N ALA A 98 -3.33 9.19 -5.35
CA ALA A 98 -3.04 8.73 -6.71
C ALA A 98 -1.74 7.94 -6.73
N TRP A 99 -1.79 6.75 -7.33
CA TRP A 99 -0.61 5.93 -7.55
C TRP A 99 0.34 6.60 -8.53
N THR A 100 1.64 6.50 -8.25
CA THR A 100 2.65 7.00 -9.18
C THR A 100 2.95 5.95 -10.23
N THR A 101 2.97 6.35 -11.50
CA THR A 101 3.29 5.45 -12.62
C THR A 101 4.53 5.91 -13.38
N ARG A 102 5.33 4.95 -13.85
CA ARG A 102 6.50 5.17 -14.70
C ARG A 102 6.48 4.20 -15.88
N GLN A 103 6.52 4.72 -17.10
CA GLN A 103 6.60 3.89 -18.31
C GLN A 103 8.07 3.56 -18.62
N VAL A 104 8.38 2.28 -18.83
CA VAL A 104 9.70 1.82 -19.28
C VAL A 104 9.52 0.78 -20.39
N GLY A 105 9.84 1.15 -21.63
CA GLY A 105 9.53 0.34 -22.79
C GLY A 105 8.02 0.06 -22.87
N SER A 106 7.64 -1.22 -22.93
CA SER A 106 6.24 -1.68 -22.94
C SER A 106 5.61 -1.83 -21.56
N VAL A 107 6.35 -1.65 -20.46
CA VAL A 107 5.87 -1.91 -19.10
C VAL A 107 5.54 -0.62 -18.37
N THR A 108 4.35 -0.58 -17.77
CA THR A 108 3.93 0.48 -16.85
C THR A 108 4.17 0.03 -15.42
N TRP A 109 5.16 0.65 -14.76
CA TRP A 109 5.47 0.43 -13.36
C TRP A 109 4.64 1.34 -12.48
N THR A 110 4.24 0.84 -11.31
CA THR A 110 3.43 1.55 -10.32
C THR A 110 4.09 1.52 -8.94
N ALA A 111 4.05 2.63 -8.22
CA ALA A 111 4.56 2.75 -6.86
C ALA A 111 3.74 3.74 -6.02
N ALA A 112 3.97 3.72 -4.70
CA ALA A 112 3.26 4.57 -3.74
C ALA A 112 3.63 6.06 -3.87
N ALA A 113 4.82 6.38 -4.39
CA ALA A 113 5.32 7.74 -4.56
C ALA A 113 6.37 7.79 -5.69
N PRO A 114 6.72 8.99 -6.22
CA PRO A 114 7.73 9.13 -7.27
C PRO A 114 9.14 8.71 -6.88
N ASP A 115 9.47 8.81 -5.60
CA ASP A 115 10.76 8.45 -4.99
C ASP A 115 10.71 7.11 -4.27
N ALA A 116 9.68 6.29 -4.53
CA ALA A 116 9.52 5.01 -3.86
C ALA A 116 10.69 4.05 -4.17
N ASP A 117 11.15 3.39 -3.12
CA ASP A 117 12.19 2.35 -3.17
C ASP A 117 11.67 1.03 -3.76
N THR A 118 10.39 0.91 -4.08
CA THR A 118 9.83 -0.30 -4.67
C THR A 118 8.74 0.01 -5.66
N TRP A 119 8.84 -0.63 -6.82
CA TRP A 119 7.93 -0.48 -7.96
C TRP A 119 7.42 -1.84 -8.40
N TYR A 120 6.19 -1.88 -8.87
CA TYR A 120 5.50 -3.11 -9.26
C TYR A 120 4.90 -2.97 -10.66
N ALA A 121 4.90 -4.04 -11.44
CA ALA A 121 4.22 -4.09 -12.73
C ALA A 121 3.69 -5.49 -13.05
N PRO A 122 2.47 -5.65 -13.57
CA PRO A 122 2.04 -6.92 -14.14
C PRO A 122 2.84 -7.17 -15.43
N ILE A 123 3.42 -8.37 -15.57
CA ILE A 123 4.12 -8.80 -16.79
C ILE A 123 3.66 -10.23 -17.09
N GLY A 124 2.93 -10.40 -18.19
CA GLY A 124 2.34 -11.71 -18.52
C GLY A 124 1.36 -12.16 -17.43
N ALA A 125 1.54 -13.37 -16.91
CA ALA A 125 0.73 -13.92 -15.83
C ALA A 125 1.29 -13.61 -14.43
N SER A 126 2.49 -13.04 -14.32
CA SER A 126 3.17 -12.78 -13.05
C SER A 126 3.20 -11.30 -12.68
N GLN A 127 3.49 -11.07 -11.40
CA GLN A 127 3.74 -9.76 -10.83
C GLN A 127 5.25 -9.53 -10.78
N ALA A 128 5.73 -8.46 -11.39
CA ALA A 128 7.11 -8.01 -11.25
C ALA A 128 7.25 -6.99 -10.12
N GLN A 129 8.40 -7.02 -9.46
CA GLN A 129 8.84 -6.04 -8.47
C GLN A 129 10.28 -5.61 -8.82
N VAL A 130 10.53 -4.30 -8.80
CA VAL A 130 11.88 -3.73 -8.75
C VAL A 130 12.02 -3.05 -7.40
N ALA A 131 12.94 -3.55 -6.57
CA ALA A 131 13.33 -2.89 -5.33
C ALA A 131 14.66 -2.17 -5.52
N ILE A 132 14.69 -0.91 -5.10
CA ILE A 132 15.81 0.00 -5.13
C ILE A 132 16.31 0.14 -3.71
N TYR A 133 17.60 -0.01 -3.51
CA TYR A 133 18.21 0.13 -2.21
C TYR A 133 19.29 1.18 -2.30
N LEU A 134 19.06 2.28 -1.59
CA LEU A 134 20.03 3.36 -1.46
C LEU A 134 21.11 2.94 -0.47
N GLY A 135 22.36 2.97 -0.91
CA GLY A 135 23.52 2.73 -0.04
C GLY A 135 23.80 3.92 0.88
N ARG A 136 24.98 3.94 1.50
CA ARG A 136 25.44 5.13 2.25
C ARG A 136 25.62 6.32 1.30
N GLU A 137 25.66 7.53 1.86
CA GLU A 137 25.91 8.75 1.07
C GLU A 137 27.17 8.58 0.20
N GLY A 138 27.01 8.68 -1.12
CA GLY A 138 28.06 8.44 -2.12
C GLY A 138 28.12 7.04 -2.74
N GLU A 139 27.34 6.06 -2.25
CA GLU A 139 27.21 4.75 -2.88
C GLU A 139 26.13 4.76 -3.97
N ALA A 140 26.42 4.13 -5.11
CA ALA A 140 25.41 3.93 -6.14
C ALA A 140 24.28 3.01 -5.63
N PRO A 141 23.01 3.29 -5.98
CA PRO A 141 21.88 2.44 -5.62
C PRO A 141 22.09 1.03 -6.16
N TYR A 142 21.63 0.02 -5.41
CA TYR A 142 21.57 -1.36 -5.89
C TYR A 142 20.12 -1.78 -6.11
N TYR A 143 19.91 -2.62 -7.10
CA TYR A 143 18.58 -3.03 -7.54
C TYR A 143 18.41 -4.54 -7.38
N THR A 144 17.18 -4.94 -7.05
CA THR A 144 16.75 -6.33 -7.19
C THR A 144 15.48 -6.40 -8.00
N VAL A 145 15.34 -7.47 -8.76
CA VAL A 145 14.21 -7.75 -9.62
C VAL A 145 13.60 -9.07 -9.17
N THR A 146 12.30 -9.06 -8.87
CA THR A 146 11.54 -10.26 -8.52
C THR A 146 10.39 -10.43 -9.51
N ARG A 147 10.13 -11.66 -9.95
CA ARG A 147 8.92 -12.06 -10.66
C ARG A 147 8.22 -13.12 -9.81
N SER A 148 6.97 -12.88 -9.47
CA SER A 148 6.16 -13.78 -8.65
C SER A 148 4.93 -14.23 -9.43
N LEU A 149 4.82 -15.54 -9.67
CA LEU A 149 3.67 -16.17 -10.32
C LEU A 149 2.81 -16.88 -9.26
N ALA A 150 1.54 -16.50 -9.16
CA ALA A 150 0.58 -17.16 -8.28
C ALA A 150 -0.10 -18.34 -8.99
N LEU A 151 -0.11 -19.51 -8.34
CA LEU A 151 -0.66 -20.78 -8.82
C LEU A 151 -1.66 -21.32 -7.79
N GLY A 152 -2.83 -20.70 -7.72
CA GLY A 152 -3.83 -21.02 -6.70
C GLY A 152 -3.34 -20.67 -5.30
N SER A 153 -3.15 -21.68 -4.44
CA SER A 153 -2.60 -21.52 -3.09
C SER A 153 -1.07 -21.58 -3.02
N GLN A 154 -0.39 -21.71 -4.16
CA GLN A 154 1.07 -21.77 -4.26
C GLN A 154 1.59 -20.55 -5.03
N SER A 155 2.87 -20.25 -4.89
CA SER A 155 3.55 -19.26 -5.72
C SER A 155 4.95 -19.72 -6.08
N VAL A 156 5.44 -19.22 -7.22
CA VAL A 156 6.84 -19.35 -7.65
C VAL A 156 7.44 -17.95 -7.69
N GLU A 157 8.62 -17.80 -7.13
CA GLU A 157 9.37 -16.54 -7.17
C GLU A 157 10.72 -16.75 -7.83
N LEU A 158 11.00 -15.92 -8.83
CA LEU A 158 12.32 -15.79 -9.44
C LEU A 158 12.88 -14.44 -9.01
N LYS A 159 14.08 -14.44 -8.41
CA LYS A 159 14.73 -13.21 -7.93
C LYS A 159 16.14 -13.08 -8.49
N VAL A 160 16.39 -11.95 -9.13
CA VAL A 160 17.72 -11.52 -9.59
C VAL A 160 18.14 -10.33 -8.74
N GLY A 161 19.27 -10.46 -8.06
CA GLY A 161 19.83 -9.38 -7.25
C GLY A 161 21.30 -9.20 -7.56
N ASP A 162 21.74 -7.95 -7.54
CA ASP A 162 23.15 -7.62 -7.62
C ASP A 162 23.85 -7.96 -6.29
N ARG A 163 24.82 -8.87 -6.33
CA ARG A 163 25.61 -9.31 -5.16
C ARG A 163 26.95 -8.57 -5.03
N THR A 164 27.21 -7.58 -5.88
CA THR A 164 28.46 -6.82 -5.88
C THR A 164 28.73 -6.16 -4.53
N ARG A 165 30.00 -6.11 -4.11
CA ARG A 165 30.42 -5.57 -2.82
C ARG A 165 31.47 -4.48 -2.98
N GLY A 166 31.45 -3.49 -2.08
CA GLY A 166 32.48 -2.44 -2.02
C GLY A 166 32.60 -1.66 -3.33
N HIS A 167 33.78 -1.71 -3.96
CA HIS A 167 34.10 -0.97 -5.19
C HIS A 167 33.86 -1.78 -6.48
N GLU A 168 33.24 -2.97 -6.40
CA GLU A 168 32.88 -3.74 -7.59
C GLU A 168 31.89 -2.95 -8.47
N THR A 169 32.03 -3.07 -9.79
CA THR A 169 31.07 -2.46 -10.72
C THR A 169 29.73 -3.15 -10.55
N ARG A 170 28.70 -2.37 -10.22
CA ARG A 170 27.32 -2.85 -10.10
C ARG A 170 26.86 -3.48 -11.41
N GLY A 171 26.20 -4.63 -11.33
CA GLY A 171 25.63 -5.35 -12.46
C GLY A 171 24.27 -4.81 -12.90
N ILE A 172 23.49 -4.22 -11.98
CA ILE A 172 22.23 -3.53 -12.29
C ILE A 172 22.37 -2.09 -11.82
N VAL A 173 22.55 -1.15 -12.76
CA VAL A 173 22.87 0.25 -12.44
C VAL A 173 21.70 1.21 -12.61
N SER A 174 20.60 0.76 -13.20
CA SER A 174 19.43 1.60 -13.42
C SER A 174 18.12 0.85 -13.32
N PHE A 175 17.06 1.62 -13.09
CA PHE A 175 15.69 1.12 -13.13
C PHE A 175 15.33 0.55 -14.51
N GLU A 176 15.79 1.17 -15.60
CA GLU A 176 15.56 0.69 -16.97
C GLU A 176 16.17 -0.70 -17.20
N GLN A 177 17.38 -0.94 -16.69
CA GLN A 177 18.02 -2.25 -16.77
C GLN A 177 17.27 -3.28 -15.91
N ALA A 178 16.89 -2.90 -14.68
CA ALA A 178 16.08 -3.75 -13.80
C ALA A 178 14.74 -4.12 -14.46
N SER A 179 14.09 -3.17 -15.13
CA SER A 179 12.86 -3.39 -15.89
C SER A 179 13.08 -4.31 -17.10
N ALA A 180 14.19 -4.18 -17.82
CA ALA A 180 14.50 -5.05 -18.94
C ALA A 180 14.77 -6.50 -18.49
N ILE A 181 15.46 -6.68 -17.35
CA ILE A 181 15.62 -7.98 -16.69
C ILE A 181 14.25 -8.55 -16.31
N ALA A 182 13.39 -7.72 -15.71
CA ALA A 182 12.05 -8.16 -15.34
C ALA A 182 11.32 -8.71 -16.56
N VAL A 183 11.36 -8.05 -17.72
CA VAL A 183 10.70 -8.51 -18.96
C VAL A 183 11.32 -9.80 -19.54
N SER A 184 12.63 -9.98 -19.42
CA SER A 184 13.31 -11.16 -19.99
C SER A 184 13.17 -12.43 -19.15
N MET A 185 12.77 -12.29 -17.87
CA MET A 185 12.44 -13.43 -17.02
C MET A 185 11.16 -14.12 -17.52
N THR A 186 11.24 -15.44 -17.63
CA THR A 186 10.10 -16.29 -18.00
C THR A 186 9.07 -16.33 -16.87
N ASP A 187 7.80 -16.47 -17.24
CA ASP A 187 6.74 -16.89 -16.32
C ASP A 187 6.96 -18.34 -15.85
#